data_AF-A0A2V8KQ52-F1
#
_entry.id   AF-A0A2V8KQ52-F1
#
_cell.length_a   1.000
_cell.length_b   1.000
_cell.length_c   1.000
_cell.angle_alpha   90.00
_cell.angle_beta   90.00
_cell.angle_gamma   90.00
#
_symmetry.space_group_name_H-M   'P 1'
#
loop_
_entity.id
_entity.type
_entity.pdbx_description
1 polymer ?
#
loop_
_entity_poly.entity_id
_entity_poly.type
_entity_poly.pdbx_seq_one_letter_code
_entity_poly.pdbx_strand_id
1 'polypeptide(L)' 'EDQFNLSLDPTTAKDFHDESLPQDGAKLAHFCSMCGPQFCSMKITEEVKEAMDQKSVEFLKAGAELYIPENSG' A
#
# COMPACT_ATOMS: atom_id res chain seq x y z
N GLU A 1 -1.89 12.41 9.65
CA GLU A 1 -1.69 13.77 10.21
C GLU A 1 -0.33 14.35 9.79
N ASP A 2 0.77 13.61 9.91
CA ASP A 2 2.12 14.08 9.55
C ASP A 2 2.25 14.67 8.13
N GLN A 3 1.61 14.04 7.13
CA GLN A 3 1.62 14.53 5.74
C GLN A 3 1.06 15.95 5.62
N PHE A 4 0.02 16.30 6.37
CA PHE A 4 -0.53 17.66 6.38
C PHE A 4 0.42 18.63 7.09
N ASN A 5 0.97 18.23 8.23
CA ASN A 5 1.89 19.06 9.04
C ASN A 5 3.20 19.39 8.30
N LEU A 6 3.62 18.54 7.36
CA LEU A 6 4.80 18.78 6.53
C LEU A 6 4.53 19.67 5.30
N SER A 7 3.26 19.95 5.00
CA SER A 7 2.91 20.82 3.88
C SER A 7 3.17 22.30 4.22
N LEU A 8 3.26 23.14 3.18
CA LEU A 8 3.44 24.59 3.35
C LEU A 8 2.23 25.25 4.03
N ASP A 9 1.04 24.70 3.81
CA ASP A 9 -0.22 25.15 4.41
C ASP A 9 -1.05 23.94 4.89
N PRO A 10 -0.80 23.48 6.14
CA PRO A 10 -1.44 22.28 6.70
C PRO A 10 -2.96 22.37 6.78
N THR A 11 -3.51 23.56 7.03
CA THR A 11 -4.96 23.76 7.15
C THR A 11 -5.65 23.52 5.83
N THR A 12 -5.19 24.18 4.75
CA THR A 12 -5.76 24.02 3.41
C THR A 12 -5.63 22.58 2.91
N ALA A 13 -4.49 21.93 3.15
CA ALA A 13 -4.29 20.54 2.74
C ALA A 13 -5.25 19.57 3.45
N LYS A 14 -5.54 19.82 4.74
CA LYS A 14 -6.51 19.04 5.51
C LYS A 14 -7.95 19.29 5.04
N ASP A 15 -8.32 20.54 4.81
CA ASP A 15 -9.67 20.91 4.35
C ASP A 15 -10.00 20.23 3.02
N PHE A 16 -9.09 20.26 2.04
CA PHE A 16 -9.30 19.59 0.74
C PHE A 16 -9.43 18.07 0.84
N HIS A 17 -8.72 17.44 1.78
CA HIS A 17 -8.90 16.02 2.05
C HIS A 17 -10.29 15.75 2.64
N ASP A 18 -10.73 16.59 3.57
CA ASP A 18 -11.94 16.39 4.38
C ASP A 18 -13.23 16.75 3.66
N GLU A 19 -13.16 17.55 2.60
CA GLU A 19 -14.30 17.80 1.69
C GLU A 19 -14.94 16.50 1.20
N SER A 20 -14.14 15.47 0.92
CA SER A 20 -14.62 14.18 0.42
C SER A 20 -14.53 13.05 1.46
N LEU A 21 -13.64 13.16 2.46
CA LEU A 21 -13.38 12.12 3.46
C LEU A 21 -13.31 12.71 4.88
N PRO A 22 -14.43 13.20 5.45
CA PRO A 22 -14.43 13.97 6.70
C PRO A 22 -14.23 13.12 7.96
N GLN A 23 -14.30 11.79 7.86
CA GLN A 23 -14.19 10.89 9.00
C GLN A 23 -12.75 10.88 9.52
N ASP A 24 -12.56 10.96 10.84
CA ASP A 24 -11.21 10.91 11.45
C ASP A 24 -10.42 9.66 11.04
N GLY A 25 -11.11 8.53 10.85
CA GLY A 25 -10.50 7.29 10.36
C GLY A 25 -9.88 7.40 8.96
N ALA A 26 -10.33 8.33 8.12
CA ALA A 26 -9.76 8.54 6.79
C ALA A 26 -8.33 9.10 6.84
N LYS A 27 -7.95 9.79 7.92
CA LYS A 27 -6.57 10.28 8.14
C LYS A 27 -5.55 9.17 8.38
N LEU A 28 -6.04 7.98 8.70
CA LEU A 28 -5.26 6.76 8.93
C LEU A 28 -5.44 5.75 7.78
N ALA A 29 -6.32 6.03 6.82
CA ALA A 29 -6.59 5.13 5.71
C ALA A 29 -5.42 5.15 4.72
N HIS A 30 -5.07 3.98 4.18
CA HIS A 30 -4.06 3.82 3.13
C HIS A 30 -4.61 4.17 1.74
N PHE A 31 -5.42 5.22 1.64
CA PHE A 31 -5.91 5.78 0.38
C PHE A 31 -6.35 7.24 0.57
N CYS A 32 -6.34 8.00 -0.52
CA CYS A 32 -6.94 9.33 -0.57
C CYS A 32 -8.26 9.32 -1.37
N SER A 33 -8.95 10.46 -1.39
CA SER A 33 -10.22 10.65 -2.10
C SER A 33 -10.14 10.42 -3.62
N MET A 34 -8.95 10.51 -4.23
CA MET A 34 -8.81 10.41 -5.68
C MET A 34 -8.94 8.97 -6.21
N CYS A 35 -8.22 8.01 -5.62
CA CYS A 35 -8.15 6.63 -6.14
C CYS A 35 -9.03 5.66 -5.35
N GLY A 36 -9.42 6.01 -4.12
CA GLY A 36 -10.20 5.14 -3.26
C GLY A 36 -9.48 3.85 -2.83
N PRO A 37 -10.16 2.98 -2.07
CA PRO A 37 -9.54 1.85 -1.36
C PRO A 37 -9.07 0.70 -2.25
N GLN A 38 -9.60 0.60 -3.48
CA GLN A 38 -9.32 -0.50 -4.41
C GLN A 38 -8.22 -0.17 -5.42
N PHE A 39 -7.98 1.11 -5.69
CA PHE A 39 -7.07 1.54 -6.76
C PHE A 39 -5.95 2.48 -6.28
N CYS A 40 -5.75 2.60 -4.97
CA CYS A 40 -4.63 3.38 -4.44
C CYS A 40 -3.29 2.70 -4.80
N SER A 41 -2.52 3.35 -5.66
CA SER A 41 -1.23 2.84 -6.15
C SER A 41 -0.21 2.58 -5.04
N MET A 42 -0.17 3.43 -4.01
CA MET A 42 0.74 3.26 -2.88
C MET A 42 0.42 2.00 -2.08
N LYS A 43 -0.87 1.78 -1.75
CA LYS A 43 -1.34 0.57 -1.08
C LYS A 43 -1.06 -0.69 -1.89
N ILE A 44 -1.38 -0.68 -3.19
CA ILE A 44 -1.11 -1.82 -4.08
C ILE A 44 0.39 -2.13 -4.12
N THR A 45 1.24 -1.10 -4.15
CA THR A 45 2.70 -1.28 -4.13
C THR A 45 3.17 -1.93 -2.83
N GLU A 46 2.60 -1.54 -1.69
CA GLU A 46 2.88 -2.15 -0.38
C GLU A 46 2.49 -3.63 -0.35
N GLU A 47 1.25 -3.94 -0.77
CA GLU A 47 0.74 -5.33 -0.85
C GLU A 47 1.60 -6.21 -1.79
N VAL A 48 2.01 -5.67 -2.94
CA VAL A 48 2.90 -6.40 -3.88
C VAL A 48 4.26 -6.67 -3.26
N LYS A 49 4.85 -5.70 -2.54
CA LYS A 49 6.14 -5.90 -1.86
C LYS A 49 6.05 -7.02 -0.83
N GLU A 50 5.03 -6.99 0.04
CA GLU A 50 4.81 -8.03 1.04
C GLU A 50 4.62 -9.42 0.43
N ALA A 51 3.82 -9.50 -0.64
CA ALA A 51 3.62 -10.75 -1.38
C ALA A 51 4.92 -11.25 -2.02
N MET A 52 5.72 -10.36 -2.58
CA MET A 52 7.01 -10.71 -3.19
C MET A 52 8.07 -11.11 -2.17
N ASP A 53 8.05 -10.55 -0.95
CA ASP A 53 8.93 -10.98 0.13
C ASP A 53 8.63 -12.43 0.52
N GLN A 54 7.35 -12.79 0.65
CA GLN A 54 6.93 -14.17 0.91
C GLN A 54 7.34 -15.12 -0.22
N LYS A 55 7.11 -14.71 -1.48
CA LYS A 55 7.49 -15.49 -2.66
C LYS A 55 9.01 -15.66 -2.78
N SER A 56 9.78 -14.66 -2.38
CA SER A 56 11.25 -14.75 -2.35
C SER A 56 11.72 -15.81 -1.36
N VAL A 57 11.11 -15.88 -0.18
CA VAL A 57 11.42 -16.92 0.82
C VAL A 57 11.04 -18.30 0.31
N GLU A 58 9.87 -18.44 -0.32
CA GLU A 58 9.41 -19.69 -0.94
C GLU A 58 10.38 -20.18 -2.03
N PHE A 59 10.78 -19.27 -2.93
CA PHE A 59 11.75 -19.56 -3.99
C PHE A 59 13.09 -20.05 -3.45
N LEU A 60 13.63 -19.39 -2.42
CA LEU A 60 14.88 -19.82 -1.78
C LEU A 60 14.74 -21.19 -1.11
N LYS A 61 13.61 -21.47 -0.46
CA LYS A 61 13.33 -22.79 0.15
C LYS A 61 13.17 -23.90 -0.88
N ALA A 62 12.65 -23.58 -2.06
CA ALA A 62 12.49 -24.50 -3.18
C ALA A 62 13.80 -24.74 -3.97
N GLY A 63 14.95 -24.23 -3.49
CA GLY A 63 16.25 -24.46 -4.11
C GLY A 63 16.68 -23.39 -5.13
N ALA A 64 15.96 -22.27 -5.19
CA ALA A 64 16.23 -21.16 -6.12
C ALA A 64 16.20 -21.55 -7.61
N GLU A 65 15.33 -22.50 -7.97
CA GLU A 65 15.10 -22.93 -9.34
C GLU A 65 13.86 -22.25 -9.95
N LEU A 66 13.99 -21.78 -11.20
CA LEU A 66 12.89 -21.14 -11.92
C LEU A 66 11.81 -22.12 -12.40
N TYR A 67 12.19 -23.38 -12.61
CA TYR A 67 11.30 -24.43 -13.10
C TYR A 67 11.29 -25.59 -12.11
N ILE A 68 10.20 -25.76 -11.38
CA ILE A 68 10.03 -26.84 -10.40
C ILE A 68 9.26 -27.99 -11.09
N PRO A 69 9.80 -29.22 -11.14
CA PRO A 69 9.07 -30.36 -11.69
C PRO A 69 7.80 -30.64 -10.88
N GLU A 70 6.69 -30.96 -11.55
CA GLU A 70 5.35 -31.20 -10.94
C GLU A 70 5.33 -32.29 -9.84
N ASN A 71 6.39 -33.11 -9.70
CA ASN A 71 6.46 -34.26 -8.78
C ASN A 71 7.50 -34.12 -7.66
N SER A 72 7.88 -32.91 -7.27
CA SER A 72 8.96 -32.66 -6.29
C SER A 72 8.51 -32.61 -4.82
N GLY A 73 7.30 -33.12 -4.53
CA GLY A 73 6.67 -33.08 -3.19
C GLY A 73 6.80 -34.36 -2.40
#